data_AF-A0A1C5IQK9-F1
#
_entry.id   AF-A0A1C5IQK9-F1
#
_cell.length_a   1.000
_cell.length_b   1.000
_cell.length_c   1.000
_cell.angle_alpha   90.00
_cell.angle_beta   90.00
_cell.angle_gamma   90.00
#
_symmetry.space_group_name_H-M   'P 1'
#
loop_
_entity.id
_entity.type
_entity.pdbx_description
1 polymer ?
#
loop_
_entity_poly.entity_id
_entity_poly.type
_entity_poly.pdbx_seq_one_letter_code
_entity_poly.pdbx_strand_id
1 'polypeptide(L)'
;MTQTVTGYLAASNRHLSTGTPLSLVVPCEPCNGLHWHGAGTVEQPDHSPGDVTERISHCHRGNEYERIRIAAEPFRPEWVTALRGRQSSAYRRHLELAR
;
A
#
# COMPACT_ATOMS: atom_id res chain seq x y z
N MET A 1 -6.23 6.92 19.40
CA MET A 1 -4.88 6.34 19.34
C MET A 1 -4.43 6.40 17.90
N THR A 2 -3.29 7.03 17.63
CA THR A 2 -2.71 7.17 16.29
C THR A 2 -2.21 5.80 15.79
N GLN A 3 -3.00 5.10 14.97
CA GLN A 3 -2.58 3.81 14.42
C GLN A 3 -1.61 4.04 13.24
N THR A 4 -0.45 3.39 13.30
CA THR A 4 0.50 3.32 12.18
C THR A 4 0.39 1.96 11.52
N VAL A 5 0.25 1.95 10.19
CA VAL A 5 0.19 0.72 9.38
C VAL A 5 1.37 0.65 8.43
N THR A 6 1.76 -0.56 8.02
CA THR A 6 2.83 -0.74 7.03
C THR A 6 2.25 -0.71 5.62
N GLY A 7 2.79 0.15 4.76
CA GLY A 7 2.46 0.24 3.34
C GLY A 7 3.67 -0.02 2.44
N TYR A 8 3.41 -0.22 1.15
CA TYR A 8 4.43 -0.57 0.17
C TYR A 8 4.26 0.21 -1.13
N LEU A 9 5.34 0.52 -1.82
CA LEU A 9 5.30 1.24 -3.09
C LEU A 9 5.13 0.27 -4.25
N ALA A 10 4.20 0.56 -5.15
CA ALA A 10 3.86 -0.24 -6.32
C ALA A 10 3.92 0.62 -7.58
N ALA A 11 4.77 0.25 -8.52
CA ALA A 11 4.81 0.88 -9.83
C ALA A 11 3.65 0.38 -10.70
N SER A 12 3.06 1.30 -11.47
CA SER A 12 2.13 0.97 -12.54
C SER A 12 2.86 0.31 -13.70
N ASN A 13 2.22 -0.63 -14.39
CA ASN A 13 2.73 -1.19 -15.65
C ASN A 13 2.60 -0.23 -16.84
N ARG A 14 1.98 0.94 -16.63
CA ARG A 14 1.79 1.96 -17.66
C ARG A 14 2.75 3.12 -17.44
N HIS A 15 3.63 3.33 -18.40
CA HIS A 15 4.46 4.53 -18.46
C HIS A 15 3.65 5.73 -19.00
N LEU A 16 3.79 6.88 -18.36
CA LEU A 16 3.21 8.15 -18.81
C LEU A 16 4.35 9.09 -19.25
N SER A 17 4.01 10.18 -19.94
CA SER A 17 5.01 11.20 -20.33
C SER A 17 5.72 11.84 -19.13
N THR A 18 5.12 11.77 -17.94
CA THR A 18 5.64 12.28 -16.67
C THR A 18 6.42 11.23 -15.86
N GLY A 19 6.62 10.03 -16.40
CA GLY A 19 7.26 8.92 -15.71
C GLY A 19 6.32 7.76 -15.41
N THR A 20 6.82 6.77 -14.66
CA THR A 20 6.05 5.58 -14.27
C THR A 20 5.33 5.85 -12.95
N PRO A 21 3.98 5.88 -12.90
CA PRO A 21 3.25 6.19 -11.68
C PRO A 21 3.53 5.21 -10.56
N LEU A 22 3.67 5.75 -9.36
CA LEU A 22 3.91 4.99 -8.14
C LEU A 22 2.69 5.12 -7.21
N SER A 23 2.24 4.00 -6.66
CA SER A 23 1.15 3.96 -5.68
C SER A 23 1.66 3.43 -4.35
N LEU A 24 1.31 4.09 -3.25
CA LEU A 24 1.44 3.56 -1.90
C LEU A 24 0.23 2.66 -1.60
N VAL A 25 0.50 1.36 -1.47
CA VAL A 25 -0.47 0.30 -1.24
C VAL A 25 -0.48 -0.04 0.24
N VAL A 26 -1.66 0.03 0.85
CA VAL A 26 -1.83 -0.20 2.28
C VAL A 26 -2.87 -1.30 2.50
N PRO A 27 -2.52 -2.38 3.21
CA PRO A 27 -3.49 -3.40 3.55
C PRO A 27 -4.50 -2.90 4.57
N CYS A 28 -5.74 -3.34 4.40
CA CYS A 28 -6.85 -2.96 5.26
C CYS A 28 -7.58 -4.22 5.72
N GLU A 29 -7.37 -4.62 6.97
CA GLU A 29 -7.97 -5.83 7.54
C GLU A 29 -9.51 -5.78 7.53
N PRO A 30 -10.18 -4.69 7.97
CA PRO A 30 -11.66 -4.64 7.97
C PRO A 30 -12.26 -4.69 6.56
N CYS A 31 -11.52 -4.16 5.59
CA CYS A 31 -11.92 -4.17 4.20
C CYS A 31 -11.52 -5.53 3.50
N ASN A 32 -10.74 -6.41 4.15
CA ASN A 32 -10.10 -7.61 3.57
C ASN A 32 -9.42 -7.33 2.21
N GLY A 33 -8.70 -6.20 2.17
CA GLY A 33 -8.36 -5.52 0.93
C GLY A 33 -7.09 -4.69 0.94
N LEU A 34 -6.90 -3.94 -0.14
CA LEU A 34 -5.80 -2.99 -0.36
C LEU A 34 -6.36 -1.59 -0.68
N HIS A 35 -5.84 -0.59 0.00
CA HIS A 35 -6.04 0.83 -0.29
C HIS A 35 -4.86 1.37 -1.08
N TRP A 36 -5.14 2.21 -2.07
CA TRP A 36 -4.15 2.73 -3.00
C TRP A 36 -4.11 4.24 -2.86
N HIS A 37 -2.92 4.79 -2.63
CA HIS A 37 -2.67 6.23 -2.53
C HIS A 37 -1.64 6.63 -3.58
N GLY A 38 -1.72 7.84 -4.11
CA GLY A 38 -0.65 8.37 -4.97
C GLY A 38 0.64 8.53 -4.18
N ALA A 39 1.78 8.23 -4.81
CA ALA A 39 3.11 8.34 -4.21
C ALA A 39 4.16 8.84 -5.22
N GLY A 40 3.77 9.72 -6.13
CA GLY A 40 4.63 10.28 -7.18
C GLY A 40 4.88 9.32 -8.35
N THR A 41 6.10 9.36 -8.87
CA THR A 41 6.57 8.47 -9.95
C THR A 41 7.83 7.73 -9.55
N VAL A 42 8.24 6.72 -10.32
CA VAL A 42 9.50 5.99 -10.09
C VAL A 42 10.71 6.93 -10.17
N GLU A 43 10.65 7.91 -11.08
CA GLU A 43 11.71 8.87 -11.33
C GLU A 43 11.73 10.00 -10.29
N GLN A 44 10.57 10.31 -9.68
CA GLN A 44 10.38 11.34 -8.65
C GLN A 44 9.38 10.82 -7.59
N PRO A 45 9.81 9.93 -6.68
CA PRO A 45 8.93 9.39 -5.66
C PRO A 45 8.65 10.44 -4.57
N ASP A 46 7.39 10.53 -4.13
CA ASP A 46 7.00 11.45 -3.05
C ASP A 46 7.60 11.01 -1.69
N HIS A 47 7.90 9.72 -1.56
CA HIS A 47 8.33 9.08 -0.33
C HIS A 47 9.35 7.97 -0.58
N SER A 48 10.25 7.77 0.38
CA SER A 48 11.28 6.75 0.37
C SER A 48 10.96 5.59 1.32
N PRO A 49 11.53 4.39 1.08
CA PRO A 49 11.63 3.35 2.10
C PRO A 49 12.05 3.87 3.48
N GLY A 50 11.31 3.49 4.52
CA GLY A 50 11.53 3.93 5.91
C GLY A 50 10.73 5.17 6.31
N ASP A 51 10.25 5.96 5.35
CA ASP A 51 9.44 7.14 5.64
C ASP A 51 8.12 6.77 6.32
N VAL A 52 7.63 7.69 7.16
CA VAL A 52 6.30 7.62 7.74
C VAL A 52 5.49 8.78 7.17
N THR A 53 4.47 8.45 6.37
CA THR A 53 3.59 9.43 5.75
C THR A 53 2.37 9.66 6.62
N GLU A 54 1.97 10.91 6.82
CA GLU A 54 0.68 11.22 7.43
C GLU A 54 -0.41 11.08 6.37
N ARG A 55 -1.21 10.01 6.47
CA ARG A 55 -2.36 9.78 5.60
C ARG A 55 -3.46 9.14 6.41
N ILE A 56 -4.60 9.81 6.43
CA ILE A 56 -5.81 9.29 7.05
C ILE A 56 -6.48 8.35 6.06
N SER A 57 -6.55 7.05 6.39
CA SER A 57 -7.45 6.16 5.65
C SER A 57 -8.86 6.27 6.17
N HIS A 58 -9.76 6.63 5.27
CA HIS A 58 -11.20 6.51 5.47
C HIS A 58 -11.66 5.15 4.92
N CYS A 59 -11.34 4.01 5.57
CA CYS A 59 -12.09 2.76 5.29
C CYS A 59 -13.44 2.91 6.01
N HIS A 60 -14.52 3.01 5.25
CA HIS A 60 -15.91 3.02 5.76
C HIS A 60 -16.30 1.82 6.65
N ARG A 61 -15.43 0.80 6.77
CA ARG A 61 -15.62 -0.40 7.62
C ARG A 61 -14.80 -0.34 8.92
N GLY A 62 -14.26 0.83 9.28
CA GLY A 62 -13.68 1.09 10.59
C GLY A 62 -12.16 0.91 10.71
N ASN A 63 -11.41 0.92 9.59
CA ASN A 63 -9.95 1.06 9.66
C ASN A 63 -9.57 2.54 9.53
N GLU A 64 -9.33 3.18 10.67
CA GLU A 64 -8.76 4.51 10.76
C GLU A 64 -7.29 4.36 11.14
N TYR A 65 -6.42 4.63 10.17
CA TYR A 65 -5.01 4.85 10.46
C TYR A 65 -4.69 6.29 10.10
N GLU A 66 -3.83 6.90 10.91
CA GLU A 66 -3.36 8.28 10.73
C GLU A 66 -2.00 8.32 10.01
N ARG A 67 -1.23 7.23 10.11
CA ARG A 67 0.13 7.15 9.57
C ARG A 67 0.38 5.84 8.81
N ILE A 68 1.16 5.93 7.74
CA ILE A 68 1.64 4.77 6.99
C ILE A 68 3.17 4.78 7.04
N ARG A 69 3.78 3.73 7.59
CA ARG A 69 5.22 3.48 7.47
C ARG A 69 5.49 2.73 6.16
N ILE A 70 6.38 3.26 5.34
CA ILE A 70 6.78 2.65 4.07
C ILE A 70 7.88 1.63 4.35
N ALA A 71 7.61 0.36 4.04
CA ALA A 71 8.61 -0.69 4.16
C ALA A 71 9.64 -0.63 3.03
N ALA A 72 10.89 -1.00 3.35
CA ALA A 72 11.97 -1.13 2.36
C ALA A 72 11.94 -2.45 1.59
N GLU A 73 11.33 -3.49 2.17
CA GLU A 73 11.23 -4.84 1.61
C GLU A 73 9.80 -5.15 1.14
N PRO A 74 9.62 -6.04 0.14
CA PRO A 74 9.01 -5.55 -1.08
C PRO A 74 7.50 -5.76 -1.13
N PHE A 75 6.87 -4.78 -1.76
CA PHE A 75 5.63 -4.99 -2.50
C PHE A 75 5.79 -6.18 -3.44
N ARG A 76 4.96 -7.21 -3.26
CA ARG A 76 4.95 -8.37 -4.13
C ARG A 76 3.74 -8.31 -5.07
N PRO A 77 3.91 -8.28 -6.41
CA PRO A 77 2.78 -8.20 -7.33
C PRO A 77 1.75 -9.31 -7.13
N GLU A 78 2.18 -10.51 -6.73
CA GLU A 78 1.31 -11.64 -6.42
C GLU A 78 0.43 -11.43 -5.18
N TRP A 79 0.68 -10.40 -4.37
CA TRP A 79 -0.18 -10.00 -3.25
C TRP A 79 -1.40 -9.18 -3.69
N VAL A 80 -1.36 -8.66 -4.92
CA VAL A 80 -2.42 -7.87 -5.53
C VAL A 80 -3.32 -8.77 -6.37
N THR A 81 -4.61 -8.45 -6.41
CA THR A 81 -5.55 -9.06 -7.35
C THR A 81 -6.03 -8.03 -8.37
N ALA A 82 -6.47 -8.48 -9.53
CA ALA A 82 -7.09 -7.59 -10.54
C ALA A 82 -8.35 -6.87 -10.01
N LEU A 83 -8.95 -7.38 -8.94
CA LEU A 83 -10.08 -6.75 -8.28
C LEU A 83 -9.57 -5.73 -7.26
N ARG A 84 -9.85 -4.45 -7.53
CA ARG A 84 -9.54 -3.33 -6.61
C ARG A 84 -10.04 -3.66 -5.22
N GLY A 85 -9.18 -3.52 -4.22
CA GLY A 85 -9.55 -3.72 -2.82
C GLY A 85 -9.65 -5.19 -2.38
N ARG A 86 -9.11 -6.16 -3.13
CA ARG A 86 -9.00 -7.55 -2.66
C ARG A 86 -7.54 -7.99 -2.48
N GLN A 87 -7.31 -8.71 -1.40
CA GLN A 87 -6.04 -9.38 -1.11
C GLN A 87 -5.93 -10.71 -1.86
N SER A 88 -4.74 -11.04 -2.34
CA SER A 88 -4.49 -12.37 -2.91
C SER A 88 -4.39 -13.45 -1.81
N SER A 89 -4.45 -14.73 -2.21
CA SER A 89 -4.17 -15.84 -1.30
C SER A 89 -2.72 -15.84 -0.81
N ALA A 90 -1.77 -15.34 -1.60
CA ALA A 90 -0.37 -15.21 -1.20
C ALA A 90 -0.18 -14.16 -0.10
N TYR A 91 -0.89 -13.03 -0.19
CA TYR A 91 -0.86 -12.01 0.85
C TYR A 91 -1.42 -12.51 2.19
N ARG A 92 -2.58 -13.18 2.14
CA ARG A 92 -3.20 -13.74 3.35
C ARG A 92 -2.30 -14.74 4.08
N ARG A 93 -1.64 -15.64 3.33
CA ARG A 93 -0.64 -16.57 3.88
C ARG A 93 0.55 -15.85 4.52
N HIS A 94 1.02 -14.76 3.92
CA HIS A 94 2.12 -13.98 4.52
C HIS A 94 1.71 -13.38 5.87
N LEU A 95 0.49 -12.85 5.99
CA LEU A 95 -0.03 -12.35 7.28
C LEU A 95 -0.20 -13.45 8.33
N GLU A 96 -0.62 -14.65 7.92
CA GLU A 96 -0.73 -15.82 8.82
C GLU A 96 0.64 -16.26 9.35
N LEU A 97 1.69 -16.19 8.52
CA LEU A 97 3.06 -16.57 8.88
C LEU A 97 3.82 -15.48 9.67
N ALA A 98 3.37 -14.24 9.59
CA ALA A 98 3.96 -13.10 10.31
C ALA A 98 3.35 -12.89 11.71
N ARG A 99 2.39 -13.73 12.11
CA ARG A 99 1.79 -13.79 13.45
C ARG A 99 2.49 -14.86 14.30
#